data_AF-A0A4V3WQZ9-F1
#
_entry.id   AF-A0A4V3WQZ9-F1
#
_cell.length_a   1.000
_cell.length_b   1.000
_cell.length_c   1.000
_cell.angle_alpha   90.00
_cell.angle_beta   90.00
_cell.angle_gamma   90.00
#
_symmetry.space_group_name_H-M   'P 1'
#
loop_
_entity.id
_entity.type
_entity.pdbx_description
1 polymer ?
#
loop_
_entity_poly.entity_id
_entity_poly.type
_entity_poly.pdbx_seq_one_letter_code
_entity_poly.pdbx_strand_id
1 'polypeptide(L)'
;MHRRVSGAPFDGTPFYGLGTPFDLIFNSIKLQCRCIINLELSPTYAGDDVTKFLSWMCILAVSFSNLYAPEHLIINVEDAEKWESFVENAGSVFLGPWTPESVGDYASGTNHVLPTYGYARMYGGVSLDYFLKYMTVQSLTEEGLRTLGPYVATMAEVEGLDAHKRAVTLRLKDIEK
;
A
#
# COMPACT_ATOMS: atom_id res chain seq x y z
N MET A 1 8.89 11.73 -45.86
CA MET A 1 8.38 10.39 -46.18
C MET A 1 8.39 9.53 -44.91
N HIS A 2 7.68 9.92 -43.85
CA HIS A 2 6.38 9.37 -43.43
C HIS A 2 6.30 7.84 -43.38
N ARG A 3 6.55 7.26 -42.19
CA ARG A 3 5.74 6.17 -41.62
C ARG A 3 5.58 6.38 -40.12
N ARG A 4 4.34 6.67 -39.71
CA ARG A 4 3.86 6.53 -38.33
C ARG A 4 3.81 5.03 -38.01
N VAL A 5 4.26 4.64 -36.83
CA VAL A 5 3.79 3.39 -36.20
C VAL A 5 2.79 3.82 -35.14
N SER A 6 1.53 3.74 -35.54
CA SER A 6 0.34 3.93 -34.74
C SER A 6 0.15 2.78 -33.77
N GLY A 7 -0.26 3.09 -32.53
CA GLY A 7 -1.02 2.27 -31.59
C GLY A 7 -0.86 0.75 -31.65
N ALA A 8 -0.14 0.19 -30.68
CA ALA A 8 -0.36 -1.17 -30.25
C ALA A 8 -1.37 -1.15 -29.07
N PRO A 9 -2.47 -1.91 -29.15
CA PRO A 9 -3.50 -1.98 -28.11
C PRO A 9 -3.01 -2.78 -26.90
N PHE A 10 -3.59 -2.50 -25.73
CA PHE A 10 -3.51 -3.31 -24.50
C PHE A 10 -3.50 -4.81 -24.83
N ASP A 11 -2.50 -5.52 -24.34
CA ASP A 11 -2.32 -6.96 -24.50
C ASP A 11 -3.33 -7.74 -23.65
N GLY A 12 -4.50 -7.99 -24.22
CA GLY A 12 -4.77 -9.37 -24.64
C GLY A 12 -5.39 -10.36 -23.64
N THR A 13 -5.75 -10.00 -22.42
CA THR A 13 -6.96 -10.59 -21.77
C THR A 13 -7.85 -9.54 -21.10
N PRO A 14 -8.48 -8.65 -21.88
CA PRO A 14 -9.71 -8.02 -21.45
C PRO A 14 -10.82 -9.08 -21.53
N PHE A 15 -11.47 -9.36 -20.40
CA PHE A 15 -12.74 -10.09 -20.38
C PHE A 15 -13.79 -9.19 -21.08
N TYR A 16 -13.83 -9.20 -22.41
CA TYR A 16 -14.99 -8.72 -23.17
C TYR A 16 -16.06 -9.81 -23.15
N GLY A 17 -16.63 -10.05 -21.97
CA GLY A 17 -17.72 -10.98 -21.75
C GLY A 17 -18.92 -10.23 -21.19
N LEU A 18 -19.84 -9.83 -22.08
CA LEU A 18 -21.16 -9.25 -21.80
C LEU A 18 -21.12 -7.84 -21.18
N GLY A 19 -21.35 -6.83 -22.05
CA GLY A 19 -21.53 -5.44 -21.65
C GLY A 19 -22.64 -5.25 -20.62
N THR A 20 -22.24 -5.23 -19.36
CA THR A 20 -23.06 -4.74 -18.25
C THR A 20 -22.43 -3.46 -17.71
N PRO A 21 -23.21 -2.56 -17.08
CA PRO A 21 -22.67 -1.34 -16.46
C PRO A 21 -21.65 -1.60 -15.33
N PHE A 22 -21.40 -2.87 -14.99
CA PHE A 22 -20.55 -3.28 -13.87
C PHE A 22 -19.05 -3.31 -14.22
N ASP A 23 -18.64 -3.63 -15.45
CA ASP A 23 -17.22 -3.85 -15.76
C ASP A 23 -16.35 -2.58 -15.68
N LEU A 24 -16.94 -1.40 -15.87
CA LEU A 24 -16.27 -0.10 -15.69
C LEU A 24 -16.14 0.30 -14.20
N ILE A 25 -16.92 -0.30 -13.31
CA ILE A 25 -16.86 -0.09 -11.85
C ILE A 25 -15.78 -1.00 -11.23
N PHE A 26 -15.42 -2.11 -11.89
CA PHE A 26 -14.41 -3.05 -11.41
C PHE A 26 -12.98 -2.49 -11.53
N ASN A 27 -12.61 -1.78 -12.59
CA ASN A 27 -11.20 -1.35 -12.72
C ASN A 27 -10.85 -0.06 -11.99
N SER A 28 -11.83 0.80 -11.70
CA SER A 28 -11.63 2.00 -10.88
C SER A 28 -12.89 2.30 -10.07
N ILE A 29 -12.79 2.17 -8.74
CA ILE A 29 -13.83 2.69 -7.85
C ILE A 29 -13.75 4.22 -7.93
N LYS A 30 -14.75 4.82 -8.57
CA LYS A 30 -14.93 6.27 -8.59
C LYS A 30 -15.93 6.64 -7.51
N LEU A 31 -15.43 7.20 -6.41
CA LEU A 31 -16.28 7.78 -5.37
C LEU A 31 -16.71 9.15 -5.84
N GLN A 32 -17.95 9.25 -6.35
CA GLN A 32 -18.61 10.51 -6.72
C GLN A 32 -19.78 10.74 -5.77
N CYS A 33 -19.54 11.49 -4.70
CA CYS A 33 -20.55 11.81 -3.70
C CYS A 33 -20.37 13.25 -3.22
N ARG A 34 -21.47 13.94 -2.95
CA ARG A 34 -21.44 15.27 -2.31
C ARG A 34 -21.31 15.08 -0.79
N CYS A 35 -20.12 14.72 -0.33
CA CYS A 35 -19.86 14.47 1.09
C CYS A 35 -19.42 15.77 1.78
N ILE A 36 -19.97 16.07 2.95
CA ILE A 36 -19.50 17.17 3.82
C ILE A 36 -18.88 16.51 5.05
N ILE A 37 -17.57 16.65 5.26
CA ILE A 37 -16.94 16.22 6.51
C ILE A 37 -16.77 17.42 7.46
N ASN A 38 -17.58 17.45 8.51
CA ASN A 38 -17.28 18.16 9.75
C ASN A 38 -16.76 17.13 10.77
N LEU A 39 -15.48 16.79 10.73
CA LEU A 39 -14.85 15.83 11.63
C LEU A 39 -14.66 16.45 13.03
N GLU A 40 -15.67 16.31 13.88
CA GLU A 40 -15.43 15.93 15.28
C GLU A 40 -16.22 14.63 15.52
N LEU A 41 -15.53 13.61 16.00
CA LEU A 41 -16.14 12.37 16.49
C LEU A 41 -16.92 12.69 17.78
N SER A 42 -18.08 13.34 17.64
CA SER A 42 -19.06 13.52 18.71
C SER A 42 -20.30 12.69 18.39
N PRO A 43 -20.86 11.91 19.35
CA PRO A 43 -22.08 11.15 19.15
C PRO A 43 -23.33 12.04 18.93
N THR A 44 -23.18 13.37 18.98
CA THR A 44 -24.24 14.33 18.71
C THR A 44 -23.94 15.13 17.44
N TYR A 45 -24.09 14.50 16.28
CA TYR A 45 -24.15 15.20 14.99
C TYR A 45 -25.49 15.95 14.85
N ALA A 46 -25.44 17.27 15.02
CA ALA A 46 -26.58 18.19 14.92
C ALA A 46 -26.88 18.57 13.44
N GLY A 47 -27.25 17.59 12.61
CA GLY A 47 -27.68 17.81 11.23
C GLY A 47 -28.95 17.03 10.87
N ASP A 48 -29.67 17.50 9.84
CA ASP A 48 -30.89 16.87 9.30
C ASP A 48 -30.61 15.43 8.82
N ASP A 49 -31.64 14.58 8.83
CA ASP A 49 -31.52 13.13 8.53
C ASP A 49 -30.84 12.84 7.17
N VAL A 50 -30.98 13.74 6.20
CA VAL A 50 -30.35 13.63 4.87
C VAL A 50 -28.83 13.78 4.95
N THR A 51 -28.31 14.73 5.72
CA THR A 51 -26.86 14.95 5.87
C THR A 51 -26.19 13.77 6.58
N LYS A 52 -26.88 13.20 7.58
CA LYS A 52 -26.42 11.99 8.29
C LYS A 52 -26.37 10.78 7.36
N PHE A 53 -27.41 10.60 6.53
CA PHE A 53 -27.47 9.51 5.56
C PHE A 53 -26.35 9.61 4.51
N LEU A 54 -26.11 10.80 3.97
CA LEU A 54 -25.03 11.03 3.00
C LEU A 54 -23.65 10.77 3.59
N SER A 55 -23.39 11.23 4.82
CA SER A 55 -22.11 10.98 5.51
C SER A 55 -21.89 9.47 5.72
N TRP A 56 -22.90 8.74 6.19
CA TRP A 56 -22.84 7.29 6.35
C TRP A 56 -22.56 6.57 5.03
N MET A 57 -23.18 7.00 3.93
CA MET A 57 -22.89 6.44 2.61
C MET A 57 -21.43 6.63 2.20
N CYS A 58 -20.83 7.80 2.45
CA CYS A 58 -19.43 8.06 2.11
C CYS A 58 -18.47 7.17 2.92
N ILE A 59 -18.73 7.00 4.22
CA ILE A 59 -17.96 6.09 5.09
C ILE A 59 -18.05 4.65 4.58
N LEU A 60 -19.25 4.19 4.22
CA LEU A 60 -19.43 2.86 3.64
C LEU A 60 -18.70 2.71 2.30
N ALA A 61 -18.69 3.75 1.48
CA ALA A 61 -18.07 3.71 0.17
C ALA A 61 -16.54 3.59 0.28
N VAL A 62 -15.92 4.31 1.21
CA VAL A 62 -14.49 4.14 1.50
C VAL A 62 -14.20 2.76 2.10
N SER A 63 -15.05 2.28 3.03
CA SER A 63 -14.91 0.93 3.61
C SER A 63 -15.00 -0.16 2.55
N PHE A 64 -15.93 -0.02 1.60
CA PHE A 64 -16.04 -0.92 0.46
C PHE A 64 -14.81 -0.83 -0.45
N SER A 65 -14.32 0.39 -0.71
CA SER A 65 -13.09 0.59 -1.49
C SER A 65 -11.89 -0.09 -0.86
N ASN A 66 -11.72 0.02 0.47
CA ASN A 66 -10.63 -0.67 1.18
C ASN A 66 -10.75 -2.19 1.08
N LEU A 67 -11.96 -2.74 1.16
CA LEU A 67 -12.19 -4.17 0.98
C LEU A 67 -11.84 -4.61 -0.45
N TYR A 68 -12.25 -3.81 -1.43
CA TYR A 68 -12.03 -4.07 -2.84
C TYR A 68 -10.54 -3.98 -3.22
N ALA A 69 -9.82 -3.02 -2.66
CA ALA A 69 -8.41 -2.73 -2.92
C ALA A 69 -8.13 -2.43 -4.41
N PRO A 70 -8.66 -1.30 -4.94
CA PRO A 70 -8.54 -0.95 -6.34
C PRO A 70 -7.09 -0.63 -6.75
N GLU A 71 -6.81 -0.80 -8.04
CA GLU A 71 -5.57 -0.32 -8.66
C GLU A 71 -5.51 1.22 -8.59
N HIS A 72 -6.57 1.89 -9.04
CA HIS A 72 -6.74 3.35 -8.98
C HIS A 72 -7.99 3.72 -8.19
N LEU A 73 -7.84 4.59 -7.19
CA LEU A 73 -8.95 5.16 -6.41
C LEU A 73 -9.10 6.64 -6.71
N ILE A 74 -10.25 7.06 -7.25
CA ILE A 74 -10.58 8.47 -7.47
C ILE A 74 -11.61 8.92 -6.45
N ILE A 75 -11.24 9.86 -5.60
CA ILE A 75 -12.11 10.49 -4.60
C ILE A 75 -12.50 11.87 -5.10
N ASN A 76 -13.66 11.95 -5.76
CA ASN A 76 -14.20 13.18 -6.30
C ASN A 76 -15.41 13.64 -5.46
N VAL A 77 -15.10 14.12 -4.26
CA VAL A 77 -16.05 14.63 -3.27
C VAL A 77 -15.57 15.99 -2.76
N GLU A 78 -16.44 16.73 -2.07
CA GLU A 78 -16.04 17.97 -1.39
C GLU A 78 -15.11 17.64 -0.21
N ASP A 79 -14.06 18.45 -0.02
CA ASP A 79 -12.95 18.19 0.92
C ASP A 79 -12.33 16.78 0.78
N ALA A 80 -12.02 16.35 -0.45
CA ALA A 80 -11.50 15.01 -0.76
C ALA A 80 -10.27 14.63 0.09
N GLU A 81 -9.43 15.60 0.43
CA GLU A 81 -8.23 15.44 1.25
C GLU A 81 -8.55 14.93 2.67
N LYS A 82 -9.73 15.24 3.22
CA LYS A 82 -10.15 14.74 4.54
C LYS A 82 -10.42 13.23 4.54
N TRP A 83 -10.59 12.62 3.36
CA TRP A 83 -10.81 11.18 3.21
C TRP A 83 -9.53 10.37 3.08
N GLU A 84 -8.37 11.01 2.87
CA GLU A 84 -7.08 10.33 2.67
C GLU A 84 -6.75 9.37 3.82
N SER A 85 -6.97 9.79 5.07
CA SER A 85 -6.68 8.99 6.26
C SER A 85 -7.57 7.75 6.43
N PHE A 86 -8.66 7.65 5.67
CA PHE A 86 -9.55 6.49 5.68
C PHE A 86 -9.19 5.48 4.59
N VAL A 87 -8.28 5.81 3.66
CA VAL A 87 -7.84 4.89 2.59
C VAL A 87 -6.77 3.97 3.15
N GLU A 88 -7.06 2.68 3.20
CA GLU A 88 -6.13 1.63 3.64
C GLU A 88 -5.50 0.90 2.46
N ASN A 89 -6.30 0.61 1.41
CA ASN A 89 -5.88 -0.21 0.28
C ASN A 89 -6.24 0.47 -1.05
N ALA A 90 -5.24 0.97 -1.77
CA ALA A 90 -5.34 1.43 -3.15
C ALA A 90 -3.93 1.45 -3.77
N GLY A 91 -3.80 1.15 -5.07
CA GLY A 91 -2.51 1.26 -5.77
C GLY A 91 -2.05 2.71 -5.92
N SER A 92 -2.96 3.60 -6.34
CA SER A 92 -2.75 5.04 -6.42
C SER A 92 -4.05 5.79 -6.15
N VAL A 93 -3.97 6.95 -5.48
CA VAL A 93 -5.13 7.73 -5.04
C VAL A 93 -5.14 9.10 -5.74
N PHE A 94 -6.29 9.48 -6.27
CA PHE A 94 -6.52 10.74 -6.97
C PHE A 94 -7.58 11.54 -6.23
N LEU A 95 -7.21 12.73 -5.75
CA LEU A 95 -8.06 13.54 -4.88
C LEU A 95 -8.61 14.77 -5.62
N GLY A 96 -9.93 14.96 -5.52
CA GLY A 96 -10.62 16.16 -5.97
C GLY A 96 -10.93 16.20 -7.48
N PRO A 97 -11.65 17.23 -7.92
CA PRO A 97 -12.22 17.31 -9.27
C PRO A 97 -11.18 17.56 -10.38
N TRP A 98 -9.97 17.99 -10.03
CA TRP A 98 -8.93 18.41 -10.98
C TRP A 98 -7.83 17.36 -11.20
N THR A 99 -7.98 16.19 -10.59
CA THR A 99 -6.96 15.14 -10.57
C THR A 99 -7.48 13.90 -11.30
N PRO A 100 -7.68 13.94 -12.64
CA PRO A 100 -8.10 12.75 -13.37
C PRO A 100 -6.97 11.71 -13.39
N GLU A 101 -7.33 10.43 -13.48
CA GLU A 101 -6.39 9.30 -13.60
C GLU A 101 -5.28 9.55 -14.63
N SER A 102 -5.65 10.16 -15.78
CA SER A 102 -4.71 10.49 -16.85
C SER A 102 -3.52 11.36 -16.43
N VAL A 103 -3.64 12.25 -15.44
CA VAL A 103 -2.44 12.98 -14.98
C VAL A 103 -1.47 12.04 -14.27
N GLY A 104 -1.95 11.04 -13.56
CA GLY A 104 -1.17 9.96 -12.95
C GLY A 104 -0.43 9.13 -13.99
N ASP A 105 -1.16 8.71 -15.02
CA ASP A 105 -0.63 7.82 -16.07
C ASP A 105 0.52 8.43 -16.88
N TYR A 106 0.60 9.77 -16.95
CA TYR A 106 1.48 10.45 -17.88
C TYR A 106 2.49 11.41 -17.25
N ALA A 107 2.10 12.26 -16.29
CA ALA A 107 2.91 13.45 -16.01
C ALA A 107 2.90 13.97 -14.56
N SER A 108 2.11 13.40 -13.65
CA SER A 108 2.09 13.83 -12.25
C SER A 108 3.40 13.51 -11.52
N GLY A 109 4.14 12.49 -12.00
CA GLY A 109 5.36 11.97 -11.39
C GLY A 109 5.16 10.68 -10.59
N THR A 110 3.92 10.24 -10.35
CA THR A 110 3.63 8.92 -9.79
C THR A 110 3.92 7.81 -10.80
N ASN A 111 4.10 6.57 -10.32
CA ASN A 111 4.29 5.42 -11.19
C ASN A 111 2.94 4.76 -11.49
N HIS A 112 2.64 4.54 -12.77
CA HIS A 112 1.38 3.92 -13.21
C HIS A 112 1.44 2.38 -13.28
N VAL A 113 2.57 1.76 -12.95
CA VAL A 113 2.67 0.30 -12.83
C VAL A 113 2.23 -0.06 -11.41
N LEU A 114 0.97 -0.45 -11.28
CA LEU A 114 0.29 -0.64 -10.01
C LEU A 114 -0.21 -2.08 -9.81
N PRO A 115 -0.43 -2.51 -8.56
CA PRO A 115 -1.00 -3.82 -8.26
C PRO A 115 -2.49 -3.87 -8.59
N THR A 116 -2.88 -4.84 -9.43
CA THR A 116 -4.26 -5.11 -9.84
C THR A 116 -4.87 -6.29 -9.07
N TYR A 117 -6.12 -6.65 -9.35
CA TYR A 117 -6.78 -7.86 -8.80
C TYR A 117 -6.80 -7.95 -7.26
N GLY A 118 -6.86 -6.81 -6.57
CA GLY A 118 -6.87 -6.72 -5.11
C GLY A 118 -5.50 -6.91 -4.44
N TYR A 119 -4.41 -6.96 -5.22
CA TYR A 119 -3.06 -7.01 -4.67
C TYR A 119 -2.64 -5.72 -3.96
N ALA A 120 -3.36 -4.61 -4.16
CA ALA A 120 -3.19 -3.37 -3.40
C ALA A 120 -3.37 -3.52 -1.87
N ARG A 121 -3.89 -4.66 -1.39
CA ARG A 121 -3.90 -5.02 0.05
C ARG A 121 -2.52 -5.27 0.65
N MET A 122 -1.56 -5.67 -0.18
CA MET A 122 -0.23 -6.15 0.30
C MET A 122 0.93 -5.57 -0.49
N TYR A 123 0.69 -5.03 -1.70
CA TYR A 123 1.70 -4.49 -2.58
C TYR A 123 1.45 -3.01 -2.83
N GLY A 124 2.53 -2.23 -2.95
CA GLY A 124 2.49 -0.86 -3.46
C GLY A 124 2.83 -0.81 -4.94
N GLY A 125 2.55 0.33 -5.57
CA GLY A 125 3.02 0.64 -6.93
C GLY A 125 4.55 0.59 -7.05
N VAL A 126 5.05 0.45 -8.27
CA VAL A 126 6.50 0.40 -8.52
C VAL A 126 7.16 1.70 -8.03
N SER A 127 8.13 1.55 -7.13
CA SER A 127 8.95 2.64 -6.58
C SER A 127 10.43 2.39 -6.86
N LEU A 128 11.29 3.32 -6.45
CA LEU A 128 12.75 3.13 -6.55
C LEU A 128 13.22 1.88 -5.80
N ASP A 129 12.59 1.57 -4.67
CA ASP A 129 12.97 0.45 -3.79
C ASP A 129 12.84 -0.91 -4.47
N TYR A 130 11.96 -1.05 -5.48
CA TYR A 130 11.85 -2.26 -6.29
C TYR A 130 13.13 -2.56 -7.10
N PHE A 131 13.97 -1.55 -7.34
CA PHE A 131 15.25 -1.69 -8.03
C PHE A 131 16.44 -1.77 -7.07
N LEU A 132 16.19 -1.67 -5.76
CA LEU A 132 17.19 -1.76 -4.72
C LEU A 132 17.19 -3.13 -4.05
N LYS A 133 18.29 -3.44 -3.37
CA LYS A 133 18.40 -4.57 -2.45
C LYS A 133 18.91 -4.06 -1.12
N TYR A 134 18.16 -4.29 -0.05
CA TYR A 134 18.57 -3.94 1.31
C TYR A 134 19.43 -5.06 1.88
N MET A 135 20.66 -4.73 2.28
CA MET A 135 21.60 -5.66 2.89
C MET A 135 21.92 -5.21 4.31
N THR A 136 21.63 -6.06 5.30
CA THR A 136 22.02 -5.81 6.69
C THR A 136 23.50 -6.12 6.89
N VAL A 137 24.21 -5.21 7.56
CA VAL A 137 25.63 -5.38 7.88
C VAL A 137 25.80 -5.26 9.39
N GLN A 138 26.48 -6.24 9.99
CA GLN A 138 26.74 -6.30 11.42
C GLN A 138 28.23 -6.47 11.68
N SER A 139 28.73 -5.74 12.67
CA SER A 139 30.10 -5.82 13.16
C SER A 139 30.06 -5.69 14.68
N LEU A 140 30.73 -6.62 15.38
CA LEU A 140 30.84 -6.61 16.83
C LEU A 140 32.31 -6.37 17.20
N THR A 141 32.52 -5.52 18.20
CA THR A 141 33.79 -5.48 18.92
C THR A 141 33.93 -6.71 19.82
N GLU A 142 35.12 -6.93 20.36
CA GLU A 142 35.35 -7.98 21.36
C GLU A 142 34.42 -7.83 22.58
N GLU A 143 34.32 -6.61 23.12
CA GLU A 143 33.42 -6.28 24.24
C GLU A 143 31.96 -6.54 23.89
N GLY A 144 31.55 -6.19 22.66
CA GLY A 144 30.22 -6.49 22.14
C GLY A 144 29.93 -8.00 22.12
N LEU A 145 30.90 -8.81 21.69
CA LEU A 145 30.76 -10.26 21.69
C LEU A 145 30.77 -10.85 23.12
N ARG A 146 31.60 -10.32 24.04
CA ARG A 146 31.58 -10.73 25.46
C ARG A 146 30.20 -10.47 26.09
N THR A 147 29.56 -9.37 25.72
CA THR A 147 28.25 -8.98 26.24
C THR A 147 27.12 -9.81 25.62
N LEU A 148 27.06 -9.92 24.28
CA LEU A 148 25.96 -10.62 23.60
C LEU A 148 26.13 -12.15 23.57
N GLY A 149 27.36 -12.63 23.52
CA GLY A 149 27.70 -14.02 23.26
C GLY A 149 27.06 -15.03 24.22
N PRO A 150 27.04 -14.79 25.55
CA PRO A 150 26.38 -15.69 26.50
C PRO A 150 24.87 -15.88 26.21
N TYR A 151 24.18 -14.80 25.83
CA TYR A 151 22.76 -14.88 25.46
C TYR A 151 22.57 -15.68 24.17
N VAL A 152 23.39 -15.44 23.15
CA VAL A 152 23.32 -16.19 21.88
C VAL A 152 23.59 -17.68 22.11
N ALA A 153 24.58 -18.03 22.94
CA ALA A 153 24.87 -19.41 23.29
C ALA A 153 23.71 -20.09 24.03
N THR A 154 23.01 -19.37 24.90
CA THR A 154 21.85 -19.87 25.65
C THR A 154 20.65 -20.11 24.71
N MET A 155 20.35 -19.16 23.82
CA MET A 155 19.30 -19.33 22.81
C MET A 155 19.59 -20.51 21.89
N ALA A 156 20.83 -20.60 21.38
CA ALA A 156 21.23 -21.71 20.51
C ALA A 156 21.18 -23.08 21.21
N GLU A 157 21.37 -23.14 22.53
CA GLU A 157 21.18 -24.37 23.32
C GLU A 157 19.71 -24.79 23.41
N VAL A 158 18.81 -23.84 23.68
CA VAL A 158 17.36 -24.10 23.74
C VAL A 158 16.83 -24.56 22.38
N GLU A 159 17.36 -24.01 21.29
CA GLU A 159 17.00 -24.40 19.92
C GLU A 159 17.66 -25.71 19.44
N GLY A 160 18.58 -26.29 20.23
CA GLY A 160 19.33 -27.50 19.84
C GLY A 160 20.34 -27.27 18.70
N LEU A 161 20.78 -26.02 18.49
CA LEU A 161 21.71 -25.62 17.42
C LEU A 161 23.16 -25.56 17.91
N ASP A 162 23.74 -26.74 18.19
CA ASP A 162 25.09 -26.86 18.76
C ASP A 162 26.19 -26.16 17.96
N ALA A 163 26.08 -26.13 16.62
CA ALA A 163 27.06 -25.46 15.76
C ALA A 163 27.06 -23.94 15.96
N HIS A 164 25.88 -23.34 16.15
CA HIS A 164 25.72 -21.90 16.41
C HIS A 164 26.28 -21.55 17.79
N LYS A 165 25.95 -22.34 18.82
CA LYS A 165 26.53 -22.20 20.16
C LYS A 165 28.06 -22.32 20.14
N ARG A 166 28.60 -23.29 19.41
CA ARG A 166 30.05 -23.50 19.26
C ARG A 166 30.74 -22.32 18.59
N ALA A 167 30.15 -21.74 17.54
CA ALA A 167 30.73 -20.59 16.85
C ALA A 167 30.98 -19.39 17.79
N VAL A 168 30.08 -19.16 18.74
CA VAL A 168 30.22 -18.08 19.73
C VAL A 168 31.19 -18.48 20.85
N THR A 169 30.97 -19.63 21.48
CA THR A 169 31.75 -20.06 22.64
C THR A 169 33.23 -20.27 22.33
N LEU A 170 33.60 -20.68 21.11
CA LEU A 170 35.00 -20.78 20.70
C LEU A 170 35.71 -19.41 20.67
N ARG A 171 35.02 -18.37 20.19
CA ARG A 171 35.56 -17.00 20.16
C ARG A 171 35.68 -16.42 21.55
N LEU A 172 34.66 -16.60 22.39
CA LEU A 172 34.70 -16.16 23.80
C LEU A 172 35.87 -16.80 24.57
N LYS A 173 36.10 -18.10 24.36
CA LYS A 173 37.25 -18.80 24.96
C LYS A 173 38.59 -18.29 24.48
N ASP A 174 38.71 -17.88 23.22
CA ASP A 174 39.95 -17.34 22.66
C ASP A 174 40.26 -15.95 23.25
N ILE A 175 39.20 -15.16 23.41
CA ILE A 175 39.17 -13.83 24.00
C ILE A 175 39.53 -13.85 25.52
N GLU A 176 39.26 -14.94 26.24
CA GLU A 176 39.57 -15.10 27.66
C GLU A 176 40.99 -15.62 27.96
N LYS A 177 41.75 -16.01 26.95
CA LYS A 177 43.15 -16.45 27.10
C LYS A 177 44.11 -15.28 27.20
#